data_AF-A0AAV0H756-F1
#
_entry.id   AF-A0AAV0H756-F1
#
_cell.length_a   1.000
_cell.length_b   1.000
_cell.length_c   1.000
_cell.angle_alpha   90.00
_cell.angle_beta   90.00
_cell.angle_gamma   90.00
#
_symmetry.space_group_name_H-M   'P 1'
#
loop_
_entity.id
_entity.type
_entity.pdbx_description
1 polymer ?
#
loop_
_entity_poly.entity_id
_entity_poly.type
_entity_poly.pdbx_seq_one_letter_code
_entity_poly.pdbx_strand_id
1 'polypeptide(L)'
;MGSFQKMQSSALLETSCGYLLQELQMIWNEVGEDQFNREKVLLDLEQECLEVYRRKVDSANISRARLHQELAESEAELTHLLLSLGERSLPGRPEKVSGTLKEQLDAITPALREMRLRKEDRVNQFRAVQAQIQKISAEIAGQSAYDDSITNVIVNENDLSSKKLEEYQSELQRLHKEKVKVNWVHGS
;
A
#
# COMPACT_ATOMS: atom_id res chain seq x y z
N MET A 1 21.40 31.89 -23.86
CA MET A 1 21.39 31.24 -22.53
C MET A 1 22.56 30.25 -22.40
N GLY A 2 23.80 30.74 -22.40
CA GLY A 2 25.00 29.88 -22.52
C GLY A 2 26.09 30.11 -21.46
N SER A 3 25.78 30.80 -20.36
CA SER A 3 26.78 31.20 -19.36
C SER A 3 26.70 30.38 -18.05
N PHE A 4 25.54 29.81 -17.72
CA PHE A 4 25.36 29.03 -16.49
C PHE A 4 25.94 27.60 -16.54
N GLN A 5 26.14 27.03 -17.73
CA GLN A 5 26.68 25.67 -17.90
C GLN A 5 28.21 25.62 -17.85
N LYS A 6 28.91 26.70 -18.26
CA LYS A 6 30.38 26.79 -18.19
C LYS A 6 30.91 27.01 -16.77
N MET A 7 30.13 27.68 -15.92
CA MET A 7 30.56 28.01 -14.55
C MET A 7 30.45 26.82 -13.59
N GLN A 8 29.42 25.96 -13.76
CA GLN A 8 29.34 24.66 -13.06
C GLN A 8 30.48 23.72 -13.48
N SER A 9 30.88 23.72 -14.76
CA SER A 9 31.96 22.89 -15.25
C SER A 9 33.33 23.27 -14.68
N SER A 10 33.58 24.55 -14.36
CA SER A 10 34.86 25.01 -13.81
C SER A 10 35.00 24.66 -12.32
N ALA A 11 33.94 24.85 -11.53
CA ALA A 11 33.93 24.47 -10.11
C ALA A 11 33.98 22.95 -9.91
N LEU A 12 33.39 22.18 -10.83
CA LEU A 12 33.47 20.70 -10.83
C LEU A 12 34.90 20.19 -11.07
N LEU A 13 35.69 20.88 -11.89
CA LEU A 13 37.07 20.50 -12.21
C LEU A 13 38.02 20.68 -11.02
N GLU A 14 37.88 21.80 -10.29
CA GLU A 14 38.65 22.09 -9.05
C GLU A 14 38.27 21.17 -7.87
N THR A 15 37.13 20.48 -7.94
CA THR A 15 36.68 19.54 -6.89
C THR A 15 36.78 18.06 -7.28
N SER A 16 37.37 17.75 -8.44
CA SER A 16 37.51 16.35 -8.86
C SER A 16 38.59 15.64 -8.04
N CYS A 17 38.40 14.33 -7.75
CA CYS A 17 39.42 13.54 -7.02
C CYS A 17 40.79 13.62 -7.70
N GLY A 18 40.83 13.66 -9.04
CA GLY A 18 42.09 13.75 -9.79
C GLY A 18 42.85 15.06 -9.55
N TYR A 19 42.13 16.19 -9.45
CA TYR A 19 42.75 17.49 -9.14
C TYR A 19 43.32 17.52 -7.72
N LEU A 20 42.53 17.06 -6.73
CA LEU A 20 42.95 17.04 -5.32
C LEU A 20 44.14 16.09 -5.10
N LEU A 21 44.18 14.94 -5.78
CA LEU A 21 45.33 14.04 -5.74
C LEU A 21 46.58 14.67 -6.36
N GLN A 22 46.43 15.46 -7.43
CA GLN A 22 47.56 16.18 -8.03
C GLN A 22 48.10 17.26 -7.10
N GLU A 23 47.24 18.02 -6.41
CA GLU A 23 47.67 18.98 -5.39
C GLU A 23 48.40 18.30 -4.24
N LEU A 24 47.87 17.18 -3.74
CA LEU A 24 48.50 16.38 -2.68
C LEU A 24 49.90 15.88 -3.11
N GLN A 25 50.04 15.45 -4.37
CA GLN A 25 51.33 15.05 -4.94
C GLN A 25 52.33 16.22 -4.99
N MET A 26 51.89 17.42 -5.38
CA MET A 26 52.75 18.60 -5.39
C MET A 26 53.24 18.96 -3.98
N ILE A 27 52.34 18.95 -2.99
CA ILE A 27 52.67 19.22 -1.59
C ILE A 27 53.67 18.19 -1.06
N TRP A 28 53.41 16.90 -1.28
CA TRP A 28 54.34 15.84 -0.88
C TRP A 28 55.73 16.00 -1.48
N ASN A 29 55.82 16.46 -2.74
CA ASN A 29 57.10 16.74 -3.40
C ASN A 29 57.81 17.95 -2.78
N GLU A 30 57.06 18.99 -2.40
CA GLU A 30 57.59 20.19 -1.74
C GLU A 30 58.13 19.89 -0.34
N VAL A 31 57.38 19.15 0.48
CA VAL A 31 57.75 18.84 1.87
C VAL A 31 58.73 17.67 1.99
N GLY A 32 58.93 16.90 0.91
CA GLY A 32 59.79 15.72 0.91
C GLY A 32 59.19 14.51 1.62
N GLU A 33 57.87 14.31 1.53
CA GLU A 33 57.18 13.16 2.13
C GLU A 33 57.73 11.83 1.59
N ASP A 34 57.97 10.86 2.46
CA ASP A 34 58.51 9.56 2.08
C ASP A 34 57.48 8.69 1.33
N GLN A 35 57.98 7.78 0.50
CA GLN A 35 57.14 6.95 -0.36
C GLN A 35 56.18 6.05 0.42
N PHE A 36 56.57 5.57 1.59
CA PHE A 36 55.74 4.68 2.41
C PHE A 36 54.53 5.44 2.98
N ASN A 37 54.73 6.66 3.48
CA ASN A 37 53.62 7.50 3.94
C ASN A 37 52.67 7.89 2.81
N ARG A 38 53.21 8.22 1.62
CA ARG A 38 52.40 8.49 0.42
C ARG A 38 51.50 7.31 0.06
N GLU A 39 52.08 6.10 -0.02
CA GLU A 39 51.34 4.87 -0.31
C GLU A 39 50.26 4.57 0.73
N LYS A 40 50.59 4.77 2.01
CA LYS A 40 49.63 4.61 3.10
C LYS A 40 48.44 5.55 2.95
N VAL A 41 48.68 6.85 2.72
CA VAL A 41 47.58 7.82 2.56
C VAL A 41 46.73 7.50 1.33
N LEU A 42 47.34 7.11 0.20
CA LEU A 42 46.58 6.70 -0.99
C LEU A 42 45.70 5.47 -0.72
N LEU A 43 46.23 4.47 -0.01
CA LEU A 43 45.48 3.28 0.37
C LEU A 43 44.31 3.61 1.32
N ASP A 44 44.54 4.50 2.29
CA ASP A 44 43.49 4.98 3.19
C ASP A 44 42.38 5.70 2.40
N LEU A 45 42.73 6.56 1.43
CA LEU A 45 41.76 7.24 0.55
C LEU A 45 40.95 6.26 -0.30
N GLU A 46 41.59 5.25 -0.89
CA GLU A 46 40.91 4.20 -1.66
C GLU A 46 39.93 3.42 -0.79
N GLN A 47 40.34 3.07 0.43
CA GLN A 47 39.52 2.35 1.39
C GLN A 47 38.30 3.18 1.81
N GLU A 48 38.48 4.46 2.16
CA GLU A 48 37.38 5.35 2.51
C GLU A 48 36.38 5.52 1.35
N CYS A 49 36.90 5.69 0.12
CA CYS A 49 36.08 5.80 -1.08
C CYS A 49 35.24 4.53 -1.31
N LEU A 50 35.86 3.37 -1.15
CA LEU A 50 35.20 2.07 -1.28
C LEU A 50 34.13 1.86 -0.21
N GLU A 51 34.36 2.31 1.02
CA GLU A 51 33.37 2.28 2.09
C GLU A 51 32.17 3.19 1.82
N VAL A 52 32.38 4.36 1.21
CA VAL A 52 31.28 5.22 0.74
C VAL A 52 30.45 4.49 -0.32
N TYR A 53 31.09 3.89 -1.33
CA TYR A 53 30.38 3.13 -2.36
C TYR A 53 29.58 1.97 -1.78
N ARG A 54 30.19 1.15 -0.91
CA ARG A 54 29.49 0.04 -0.23
C ARG A 54 28.24 0.54 0.50
N ARG A 55 28.37 1.56 1.35
CA ARG A 55 27.22 2.13 2.08
C ARG A 55 26.11 2.64 1.15
N LYS A 56 26.46 3.27 0.03
CA LYS A 56 25.49 3.76 -0.96
C LYS A 56 24.78 2.60 -1.67
N VAL A 57 25.51 1.57 -2.06
CA VAL A 57 24.94 0.34 -2.66
C VAL A 57 24.03 -0.38 -1.68
N ASP A 58 24.46 -0.55 -0.43
CA ASP A 58 23.66 -1.19 0.61
C ASP A 58 22.36 -0.42 0.87
N SER A 59 22.44 0.90 0.98
CA SER A 59 21.27 1.76 1.13
C SER A 59 20.30 1.63 -0.05
N ALA A 60 20.82 1.58 -1.28
CA ALA A 60 20.00 1.39 -2.47
C ALA A 60 19.36 -0.01 -2.51
N ASN A 61 20.09 -1.05 -2.10
CA ASN A 61 19.58 -2.41 -2.00
C ASN A 61 18.45 -2.53 -0.96
N ILE A 62 18.61 -1.90 0.21
CA ILE A 62 17.56 -1.83 1.24
C ILE A 62 16.32 -1.12 0.69
N SER A 63 16.49 0.03 0.03
CA SER A 63 15.37 0.75 -0.60
C SER A 63 14.67 -0.09 -1.67
N ARG A 64 15.42 -0.84 -2.49
CA ARG A 64 14.86 -1.74 -3.51
C ARG A 64 14.06 -2.86 -2.87
N ALA A 65 14.60 -3.51 -1.83
CA ALA A 65 13.91 -4.59 -1.12
C ALA A 65 12.60 -4.09 -0.49
N ARG A 66 12.62 -2.91 0.14
CA ARG A 66 11.43 -2.27 0.70
C ARG A 66 10.35 -2.04 -0.36
N LEU A 67 10.71 -1.49 -1.53
CA LEU A 67 9.75 -1.24 -2.60
C LEU A 67 9.13 -2.54 -3.15
N HIS A 68 9.92 -3.62 -3.26
CA HIS A 68 9.37 -4.92 -3.63
C HIS A 68 8.38 -5.47 -2.61
N GLN A 69 8.70 -5.34 -1.32
CA GLN A 69 7.81 -5.77 -0.24
C GLN A 69 6.50 -4.98 -0.27
N GLU A 70 6.57 -3.65 -0.34
CA GLU A 70 5.38 -2.77 -0.36
C GLU A 70 4.48 -3.08 -1.57
N LEU A 71 5.09 -3.38 -2.73
CA LEU A 71 4.34 -3.77 -3.92
C LEU A 71 3.65 -5.12 -3.74
N ALA A 72 4.35 -6.13 -3.22
CA ALA A 72 3.78 -7.45 -2.96
C ALA A 72 2.64 -7.40 -1.92
N GLU A 73 2.79 -6.60 -0.86
CA GLU A 73 1.75 -6.36 0.14
C GLU A 73 0.53 -5.68 -0.49
N SER A 74 0.75 -4.66 -1.32
CA SER A 74 -0.33 -3.96 -2.04
C SER A 74 -1.09 -4.88 -2.99
N GLU A 75 -0.39 -5.75 -3.71
CA GLU A 75 -1.00 -6.74 -4.61
C GLU A 75 -1.77 -7.83 -3.86
N ALA A 76 -1.23 -8.29 -2.74
CA ALA A 76 -1.89 -9.26 -1.86
C ALA A 76 -3.18 -8.68 -1.26
N GLU A 77 -3.13 -7.44 -0.77
CA GLU A 77 -4.31 -6.75 -0.26
C GLU A 77 -5.37 -6.56 -1.33
N LEU A 78 -4.97 -6.15 -2.54
CA LEU A 78 -5.91 -5.98 -3.64
C LEU A 78 -6.60 -7.31 -3.98
N THR A 79 -5.84 -8.40 -4.03
CA THR A 79 -6.37 -9.75 -4.26
C THR A 79 -7.35 -10.14 -3.18
N HIS A 80 -7.02 -9.88 -1.91
CA HIS A 80 -7.89 -10.14 -0.78
C HIS A 80 -9.20 -9.34 -0.88
N LEU A 81 -9.14 -8.05 -1.19
CA LEU A 81 -10.32 -7.20 -1.37
C LEU A 81 -11.23 -7.70 -2.50
N LEU A 82 -10.65 -8.08 -3.65
CA LEU A 82 -11.38 -8.66 -4.77
C LEU A 82 -12.11 -9.95 -4.36
N LEU A 83 -11.41 -10.85 -3.66
CA LEU A 83 -12.00 -12.11 -3.17
C LEU A 83 -13.14 -11.86 -2.18
N SER A 84 -12.94 -10.99 -1.19
CA SER A 84 -13.99 -10.63 -0.21
C SER A 84 -15.21 -10.03 -0.90
N LEU A 85 -15.03 -9.19 -1.92
CA LEU A 85 -16.14 -8.59 -2.67
C LEU A 85 -16.74 -9.52 -3.74
N GLY A 86 -16.15 -10.69 -3.98
CA GLY A 86 -16.56 -11.62 -5.05
C GLY A 86 -16.29 -11.10 -6.46
N GLU A 87 -15.33 -10.18 -6.61
CA GLU A 87 -14.94 -9.57 -7.87
C GLU A 87 -13.73 -10.31 -8.47
N ARG A 88 -13.66 -10.44 -9.80
CA ARG A 88 -12.56 -11.14 -10.49
C ARG A 88 -11.41 -10.21 -10.88
N SER A 89 -11.69 -8.95 -11.19
CA SER A 89 -10.70 -7.97 -11.62
C SER A 89 -11.24 -6.55 -11.48
N LEU A 90 -10.32 -5.58 -11.48
CA LEU A 90 -10.68 -4.17 -11.50
C LEU A 90 -10.94 -3.68 -12.93
N PRO A 91 -12.05 -2.98 -13.18
CA PRO A 91 -12.30 -2.33 -14.47
C PRO A 91 -11.17 -1.35 -14.82
N GLY A 92 -10.57 -1.51 -16.01
CA GLY A 92 -9.59 -0.56 -16.54
C GLY A 92 -8.15 -0.71 -16.06
N ARG A 93 -7.85 -1.63 -15.12
CA ARG A 93 -6.46 -1.93 -14.74
C ARG A 93 -5.93 -3.11 -15.58
N PRO A 94 -4.79 -2.97 -16.27
CA PRO A 94 -4.15 -4.11 -16.94
C PRO A 94 -3.67 -5.13 -15.90
N GLU A 95 -3.75 -6.42 -16.24
CA GLU A 95 -3.28 -7.51 -15.35
C GLU A 95 -1.78 -7.41 -15.04
N LYS A 96 -1.02 -6.75 -15.92
CA LYS A 96 0.42 -6.54 -15.76
C LYS A 96 0.73 -5.05 -15.83
N VAL A 97 1.12 -4.47 -14.71
CA VAL A 97 1.62 -3.09 -14.65
C VAL A 97 3.11 -3.14 -14.99
N SER A 98 3.52 -2.42 -16.02
CA SER A 98 4.93 -2.31 -16.44
C SER A 98 5.55 -1.01 -15.93
N GLY A 99 6.87 -0.98 -15.79
CA GLY A 99 7.62 0.20 -15.34
C GLY A 99 8.44 -0.08 -14.09
N THR A 100 8.96 0.98 -13.49
CA THR A 100 9.72 0.94 -12.24
C THR A 100 8.83 0.55 -11.05
N LEU A 101 9.44 0.10 -9.95
CA LEU A 101 8.68 -0.26 -8.74
C LEU A 101 7.84 0.90 -8.19
N LYS A 102 8.34 2.13 -8.30
CA LYS A 102 7.61 3.33 -7.87
C LYS A 102 6.38 3.58 -8.74
N GLU A 103 6.53 3.52 -10.06
CA GLU A 103 5.40 3.67 -10.98
C GLU A 103 4.34 2.58 -10.79
N GLN A 104 4.77 1.35 -10.51
CA GLN A 104 3.84 0.25 -10.19
C GLN A 104 3.07 0.50 -8.87
N LEU A 105 3.75 1.02 -7.85
CA LEU A 105 3.11 1.43 -6.59
C LEU A 105 2.15 2.61 -6.76
N ASP A 106 2.54 3.63 -7.53
CA ASP A 106 1.69 4.78 -7.84
C ASP A 106 0.43 4.35 -8.59
N ALA A 107 0.55 3.35 -9.48
CA ALA A 107 -0.58 2.81 -10.23
C ALA A 107 -1.53 1.96 -9.37
N ILE A 108 -1.05 1.21 -8.37
CA ILE A 108 -1.91 0.36 -7.52
C ILE A 108 -2.59 1.14 -6.40
N THR A 109 -1.98 2.22 -5.93
CA THR A 109 -2.49 3.06 -4.83
C THR A 109 -3.95 3.54 -5.00
N PRO A 110 -4.37 4.15 -6.13
CA PRO A 110 -5.75 4.61 -6.30
C PRO A 110 -6.74 3.45 -6.33
N ALA A 111 -6.38 2.33 -6.96
CA ALA A 111 -7.18 1.12 -7.02
C ALA A 111 -7.44 0.53 -5.63
N LEU A 112 -6.41 0.46 -4.77
CA LEU A 112 -6.55 0.01 -3.39
C LEU A 112 -7.48 0.93 -2.58
N ARG A 113 -7.33 2.25 -2.72
CA ARG A 113 -8.20 3.22 -2.05
C ARG A 113 -9.66 2.99 -2.44
N GLU A 114 -9.93 2.86 -3.73
CA GLU A 114 -11.29 2.61 -4.24
C GLU A 114 -11.86 1.32 -3.68
N MET A 115 -11.09 0.22 -3.70
CA MET A 115 -11.54 -1.08 -3.21
C MET A 115 -11.80 -1.10 -1.72
N ARG A 116 -10.99 -0.40 -0.92
CA ARG A 116 -11.21 -0.24 0.52
C ARG A 116 -12.54 0.49 0.80
N LEU A 117 -12.83 1.56 0.06
CA LEU A 117 -14.09 2.30 0.17
C LEU A 117 -15.29 1.42 -0.21
N ARG A 118 -15.20 0.70 -1.33
CA ARG A 118 -16.25 -0.25 -1.73
C ARG A 118 -16.50 -1.34 -0.69
N LYS A 119 -15.43 -1.88 -0.08
CA LYS A 119 -15.55 -2.85 1.01
C LYS A 119 -16.31 -2.24 2.20
N GLU A 120 -15.95 -1.03 2.62
CA GLU A 120 -16.64 -0.34 3.71
C GLU A 120 -18.13 -0.12 3.43
N ASP A 121 -18.46 0.39 2.24
CA ASP A 121 -19.84 0.57 1.79
C ASP A 121 -20.60 -0.76 1.81
N ARG A 122 -19.95 -1.85 1.36
CA ARG A 122 -20.55 -3.17 1.35
C ARG A 122 -20.80 -3.69 2.77
N VAL A 123 -19.84 -3.55 3.69
CA VAL A 123 -20.03 -3.89 5.11
C VAL A 123 -21.21 -3.15 5.71
N ASN A 124 -21.36 -1.86 5.41
CA ASN A 124 -22.50 -1.07 5.88
C ASN A 124 -23.84 -1.58 5.33
N GLN A 125 -23.90 -1.98 4.06
CA GLN A 125 -25.09 -2.60 3.47
C GLN A 125 -25.44 -3.92 4.15
N PHE A 126 -24.47 -4.81 4.36
CA PHE A 126 -24.68 -6.08 5.06
C PHE A 126 -25.20 -5.84 6.48
N ARG A 127 -24.54 -4.95 7.24
CA ARG A 127 -24.96 -4.59 8.60
C ARG A 127 -26.40 -4.12 8.64
N ALA A 128 -26.79 -3.23 7.73
CA ALA A 128 -28.15 -2.69 7.67
C ALA A 128 -29.20 -3.75 7.36
N VAL A 129 -28.94 -4.64 6.40
CA VAL A 129 -29.89 -5.73 6.04
C VAL A 129 -30.00 -6.74 7.17
N GLN A 130 -28.87 -7.17 7.75
CA GLN A 130 -28.86 -8.13 8.84
C GLN A 130 -29.52 -7.57 10.12
N ALA A 131 -29.33 -6.29 10.44
CA ALA A 131 -30.04 -5.64 11.55
C ALA A 131 -31.55 -5.65 11.34
N GLN A 132 -32.02 -5.38 10.11
CA GLN A 132 -33.44 -5.46 9.79
C GLN A 132 -33.99 -6.89 9.90
N ILE A 133 -33.23 -7.89 9.43
CA ILE A 133 -33.61 -9.31 9.56
C ILE A 133 -33.77 -9.68 11.03
N GLN A 134 -32.82 -9.30 11.89
CA GLN A 134 -32.89 -9.57 13.33
C GLN A 134 -34.10 -8.91 13.97
N LYS A 135 -34.31 -7.61 13.68
CA LYS A 135 -35.46 -6.85 14.20
C LYS A 135 -36.79 -7.52 13.83
N ILE A 136 -36.98 -7.87 12.57
CA ILE A 136 -38.25 -8.44 12.11
C ILE A 136 -38.45 -9.86 12.63
N SER A 137 -37.38 -10.65 12.71
CA SER A 137 -37.44 -11.97 13.33
C SER A 137 -37.87 -11.88 14.79
N ALA A 138 -37.33 -10.92 15.56
CA ALA A 138 -37.71 -10.70 16.96
C ALA A 138 -39.19 -10.26 17.09
N GLU A 139 -39.65 -9.35 16.22
CA GLU A 139 -41.04 -8.90 16.19
C GLU A 139 -42.01 -10.05 15.84
N ILE A 140 -41.67 -10.92 14.89
CA ILE A 140 -42.46 -12.12 14.56
C ILE A 140 -42.52 -13.09 15.75
N ALA A 141 -41.41 -13.22 16.49
CA ALA A 141 -41.34 -14.05 17.70
C ALA A 141 -42.04 -13.42 18.92
N GLY A 142 -42.65 -12.23 18.78
CA GLY A 142 -43.34 -11.53 19.87
C GLY A 142 -42.40 -10.88 20.91
N GLN A 143 -41.10 -10.74 20.60
CA GLN A 143 -40.13 -10.08 21.46
C GLN A 143 -40.18 -8.55 21.25
N SER A 144 -40.19 -7.76 22.33
CA SER A 144 -40.23 -6.30 22.23
C SER A 144 -38.92 -5.73 21.70
N ALA A 145 -39.00 -4.70 20.85
CA ALA A 145 -37.88 -4.04 20.16
C ALA A 145 -36.88 -3.28 21.07
N TYR A 146 -36.91 -3.48 22.38
CA TYR A 146 -36.13 -2.76 23.40
C TYR A 146 -35.01 -3.64 23.99
N ASP A 147 -34.40 -4.49 23.17
CA ASP A 147 -33.20 -5.22 23.55
C ASP A 147 -31.99 -4.62 22.82
N ASP A 148 -31.11 -3.98 23.59
CA ASP A 148 -29.86 -3.31 23.16
C ASP A 148 -28.89 -4.29 22.44
N SER A 149 -29.18 -5.59 22.55
CA SER A 149 -28.56 -6.70 21.83
C SER A 149 -28.75 -6.63 20.30
N ILE A 150 -29.86 -6.05 19.80
CA ILE A 150 -30.22 -6.03 18.37
C ILE A 150 -29.27 -5.13 17.55
N THR A 151 -28.55 -4.22 18.21
CA THR A 151 -27.65 -3.26 17.54
C THR A 151 -26.26 -3.79 17.20
N ASN A 152 -25.82 -4.90 17.81
CA ASN A 152 -24.46 -5.44 17.61
C ASN A 152 -24.41 -6.53 16.53
N VAL A 153 -24.74 -6.15 15.30
CA VAL A 153 -24.62 -7.04 14.13
C VAL A 153 -23.16 -7.20 13.74
N ILE A 154 -22.64 -8.41 13.94
CA ILE A 154 -21.31 -8.82 13.44
C ILE A 154 -21.46 -9.27 11.99
N VAL A 155 -20.82 -8.53 11.08
CA VAL A 155 -20.80 -8.85 9.65
C VAL A 155 -19.62 -9.78 9.37
N ASN A 156 -19.84 -10.84 8.59
CA ASN A 156 -18.75 -11.66 8.07
C ASN A 156 -18.05 -10.93 6.92
N GLU A 157 -16.84 -10.43 7.17
CA GLU A 157 -16.08 -9.69 6.15
C GLU A 157 -15.37 -10.58 5.11
N ASN A 158 -15.39 -11.90 5.29
CA ASN A 158 -14.73 -12.82 4.35
C ASN A 158 -15.55 -13.05 3.07
N ASP A 159 -16.86 -12.87 3.11
CA ASP A 159 -17.76 -12.98 1.95
C ASP A 159 -18.77 -11.82 1.96
N LEU A 160 -18.39 -10.76 1.25
CA LEU A 160 -19.15 -9.55 1.00
C LEU A 160 -19.67 -9.50 -0.44
N SER A 161 -19.75 -10.66 -1.11
CA SER A 161 -20.18 -10.75 -2.50
C SER A 161 -21.60 -10.22 -2.71
N SER A 162 -21.87 -9.68 -3.89
CA SER A 162 -23.22 -9.20 -4.24
C SER A 162 -24.26 -10.31 -4.15
N LYS A 163 -23.89 -11.53 -4.55
CA LYS A 163 -24.74 -12.72 -4.39
C LYS A 163 -25.12 -12.95 -2.93
N LYS A 164 -24.16 -12.89 -2.01
CA LYS A 164 -24.43 -13.07 -0.58
C LYS A 164 -25.34 -11.98 -0.02
N LEU A 165 -25.17 -10.75 -0.47
CA LEU A 165 -26.05 -9.64 -0.08
C LEU A 165 -27.49 -9.85 -0.60
N GLU A 166 -27.64 -10.28 -1.85
CA GLU A 166 -28.95 -10.60 -2.46
C GLU A 166 -29.67 -11.73 -1.73
N GLU A 167 -28.95 -12.74 -1.22
CA GLU A 167 -29.51 -13.79 -0.37
C GLU A 167 -30.13 -13.21 0.91
N TYR A 168 -29.42 -12.32 1.61
CA TYR A 168 -29.95 -11.65 2.80
C TYR A 168 -31.14 -10.74 2.47
N GLN A 169 -31.09 -10.00 1.36
CA GLN A 169 -32.21 -9.16 0.93
C GLN A 169 -33.45 -10.00 0.60
N SER A 170 -33.28 -11.15 -0.05
CA SER A 170 -34.36 -12.08 -0.36
C SER A 170 -34.99 -12.65 0.91
N GLU A 171 -34.16 -13.00 1.91
CA GLU A 171 -34.61 -13.48 3.20
C GLU A 171 -35.38 -12.39 3.97
N LEU A 172 -34.87 -11.16 3.98
CA LEU A 172 -35.57 -10.01 4.56
C LEU A 172 -36.97 -9.83 3.93
N GLN A 173 -37.07 -9.89 2.60
CA GLN A 173 -38.37 -9.81 1.91
C GLN A 173 -39.32 -10.95 2.28
N ARG A 174 -38.79 -12.18 2.48
CA ARG A 174 -39.56 -13.33 2.94
C ARG A 174 -40.14 -13.10 4.34
N LEU A 175 -39.32 -12.61 5.27
CA LEU A 175 -39.73 -12.30 6.64
C LEU A 175 -40.77 -11.17 6.69
N HIS A 176 -40.63 -10.13 5.86
CA HIS A 176 -41.66 -9.09 5.74
C HIS A 176 -43.03 -9.69 5.35
N LYS A 177 -43.06 -10.62 4.38
CA LYS A 177 -44.30 -11.29 3.96
C LYS A 177 -44.88 -12.16 5.07
N GLU A 178 -44.03 -12.83 5.85
CA GLU A 178 -44.44 -13.67 6.98
C GLU A 178 -45.05 -12.84 8.11
N LYS A 179 -44.40 -11.73 8.50
CA LYS A 179 -44.92 -10.80 9.51
C LYS A 179 -46.31 -10.29 9.17
N VAL A 180 -46.56 -9.94 7.90
CA VAL A 180 -47.89 -9.49 7.44
C VAL A 180 -48.92 -10.60 7.67
N LYS A 181 -48.63 -11.85 7.30
CA LYS A 181 -49.53 -12.99 7.53
C LYS A 181 -49.82 -13.21 9.02
N VAL A 182 -48.79 -13.16 9.88
CA VAL A 182 -48.93 -13.31 11.34
C VAL A 182 -49.87 -12.23 11.88
N ASN A 183 -49.70 -10.97 11.47
CA ASN A 183 -50.56 -9.88 11.90
C ASN A 183 -52.02 -10.04 11.45
N TRP A 184 -52.29 -10.57 10.25
CA TRP A 184 -53.66 -10.87 9.80
C TRP A 184 -54.33 -11.98 10.61
N VAL A 185 -53.57 -13.00 11.02
CA VAL A 185 -54.09 -14.13 11.82
C VAL A 185 -54.39 -13.72 13.26
N HIS A 186 -53.60 -12.84 13.86
CA HIS A 186 -53.80 -12.39 15.24
C HIS A 186 -54.74 -11.17 15.38
N GLY A 187 -55.11 -10.53 14.26
CA GLY A 187 -56.01 -9.37 14.20
C GLY A 187 -57.46 -9.70 13.79
N SER A 188 -57.78 -10.97 13.54
CA SER A 188 -59.15 -11.49 13.32
C SER A 188 -59.64 -12.22 14.56
#